data_AF-A0AAD5S9J2-F1
#
_entry.id   AF-A0AAD5S9J2-F1
#
_cell.length_a   1.000
_cell.length_b   1.000
_cell.length_c   1.000
_cell.angle_alpha   90.00
_cell.angle_beta   90.00
_cell.angle_gamma   90.00
#
_symmetry.space_group_name_H-M   'P 1'
#
loop_
_entity.id
_entity.type
_entity.pdbx_description
1 polymer ?
#
loop_
_entity_poly.entity_id
_entity_poly.type
_entity_poly.pdbx_seq_one_letter_code
_entity_poly.pdbx_strand_id
1 'polypeptide(L)'
;MLKGILRLIPSGPSFMLPLLTENFPHKREDLTVHIHYVRNIFQIIEYAPVLRNKILALVIDRVMHIDVDIQSELEDLTDEEWDQVIRAITKADTSIDPQIPRHTLPSHTTLFDQNGRPILASSSDDSDDDIDFNDSDSEDGASVIEIKCIEVVEKLDGVLRFVFQYLKEFGRGKEEEELADVFWVMLDIFDRSVLTTHRMRCAQFLWFYVASLHPTFPDQFVAFLVERVIDTTRPDIIRISAAAYLGSFLARAKFIQMPTVRQAVEVLTSVAKDIAEGSERDF
;
A
#
# COMPACT_ATOMS: atom_id res chain seq x y z
N MET A 1 14.19 -6.53 -26.28
CA MET A 1 15.63 -6.80 -26.05
C MET A 1 15.87 -7.55 -24.74
N LEU A 2 15.43 -7.04 -23.58
CA LEU A 2 15.64 -7.67 -22.26
C LEU A 2 15.15 -9.13 -22.17
N LYS A 3 13.94 -9.44 -22.66
CA LYS A 3 13.42 -10.81 -22.78
C LYS A 3 14.35 -11.77 -23.56
N GLY A 4 15.05 -11.26 -24.58
CA GLY A 4 16.00 -12.04 -25.36
C GLY A 4 17.28 -12.34 -24.56
N ILE A 5 17.79 -11.35 -23.83
CA ILE A 5 18.98 -11.49 -22.97
C ILE A 5 18.72 -12.49 -21.84
N LEU A 6 17.59 -12.39 -21.14
CA LEU A 6 17.26 -13.31 -20.04
C LEU A 6 17.02 -14.76 -20.50
N ARG A 7 16.66 -14.98 -21.77
CA ARG A 7 16.60 -16.32 -22.36
C ARG A 7 17.99 -16.92 -22.63
N LEU A 8 18.99 -16.08 -22.90
CA LEU A 8 20.36 -16.50 -23.18
C LEU A 8 21.19 -16.70 -21.90
N ILE A 9 20.83 -16.02 -20.81
CA ILE A 9 21.54 -16.08 -19.53
C ILE A 9 20.59 -16.59 -18.44
N PRO A 10 20.60 -17.90 -18.12
CA PRO A 10 19.68 -18.51 -17.15
C PRO A 10 19.78 -17.93 -15.73
N SER A 11 20.96 -17.42 -15.35
CA SER A 11 21.18 -16.74 -14.07
C SER A 11 20.83 -15.25 -14.10
N GLY A 12 20.55 -14.70 -15.28
CA GLY A 12 20.25 -13.29 -15.52
C GLY A 12 19.18 -12.70 -14.60
N PRO A 13 18.05 -13.39 -14.35
CA PRO A 13 17.00 -12.87 -13.47
C PRO A 13 17.52 -12.52 -12.06
N SER A 14 18.39 -13.34 -11.47
CA SER A 14 18.92 -13.10 -10.13
C SER A 14 19.75 -11.82 -10.02
N PHE A 15 20.39 -11.38 -11.11
CA PHE A 15 21.13 -10.12 -11.20
C PHE A 15 20.23 -8.91 -11.49
N MET A 16 19.03 -9.14 -12.00
CA MET A 16 18.09 -8.05 -12.31
C MET A 16 17.54 -7.42 -11.03
N LEU A 17 17.25 -8.22 -9.99
CA LEU A 17 16.58 -7.69 -8.80
C LEU A 17 17.37 -6.55 -8.13
N PRO A 18 18.69 -6.67 -7.85
CA PRO A 18 19.45 -5.56 -7.29
C PRO A 18 19.37 -4.29 -8.15
N LEU A 19 19.45 -4.44 -9.47
CA LEU A 19 19.32 -3.31 -10.40
C LEU A 19 17.93 -2.68 -10.36
N LEU A 20 16.87 -3.50 -10.28
CA LEU A 20 15.50 -3.03 -10.16
C LEU A 20 15.23 -2.33 -8.81
N THR A 21 15.93 -2.72 -7.76
CA THR A 21 15.85 -2.06 -6.46
C THR A 21 16.63 -0.75 -6.47
N GLU A 22 17.87 -0.75 -6.96
CA GLU A 22 18.75 0.44 -6.99
C GLU A 22 18.23 1.54 -7.92
N ASN A 23 17.60 1.17 -9.03
CA ASN A 23 17.04 2.13 -10.00
C ASN A 23 15.55 2.41 -9.77
N PHE A 24 14.98 2.02 -8.62
CA PHE A 24 13.62 2.39 -8.30
C PHE A 24 13.53 3.93 -8.16
N PRO A 25 12.58 4.62 -8.82
CA PRO A 25 12.53 6.08 -8.81
C PRO A 25 12.52 6.68 -7.40
N HIS A 26 13.30 7.75 -7.22
CA HIS A 26 13.37 8.51 -5.98
C HIS A 26 12.01 9.14 -5.65
N LYS A 27 11.67 9.36 -4.36
CA LYS A 27 10.32 9.82 -3.96
C LYS A 27 9.94 11.17 -4.59
N ARG A 28 10.95 11.99 -4.85
CA ARG A 28 10.84 13.32 -5.46
C ARG A 28 10.68 13.30 -6.98
N GLU A 29 10.84 12.14 -7.63
CA GLU A 29 10.63 12.02 -9.08
C GLU A 29 9.16 12.22 -9.43
N ASP A 30 8.92 12.70 -10.65
CA ASP A 30 7.56 12.94 -11.15
C ASP A 30 6.71 11.66 -11.12
N LEU A 31 5.40 11.83 -10.89
CA LEU A 31 4.39 10.77 -10.99
C LEU A 31 4.57 9.90 -12.23
N THR A 32 4.86 10.54 -13.37
CA THR A 32 5.07 9.89 -14.65
C THR A 32 6.22 8.87 -14.58
N VAL A 33 7.34 9.20 -13.93
CA VAL A 33 8.50 8.32 -13.82
C VAL A 33 8.15 7.09 -12.98
N HIS A 34 7.50 7.28 -11.84
CA HIS A 34 7.01 6.18 -10.99
C HIS A 34 6.06 5.25 -11.74
N ILE A 35 5.04 5.80 -12.41
CA ILE A 35 4.05 5.03 -13.18
C ILE A 35 4.73 4.19 -14.26
N HIS A 36 5.63 4.80 -15.05
CA HIS A 36 6.31 4.09 -16.13
C HIS A 36 7.24 3.00 -15.59
N TYR A 37 7.94 3.27 -14.49
CA TYR A 37 8.82 2.29 -13.85
C TYR A 37 8.02 1.09 -13.35
N VAL A 38 6.98 1.34 -12.54
CA VAL A 38 6.13 0.29 -11.97
C VAL A 38 5.47 -0.56 -13.07
N ARG A 39 4.94 0.09 -14.12
CA ARG A 39 4.39 -0.63 -15.28
C ARG A 39 5.42 -1.55 -15.93
N ASN A 40 6.64 -1.04 -16.15
CA ASN A 40 7.70 -1.81 -16.82
C ASN A 40 8.21 -2.98 -15.97
N ILE A 41 8.33 -2.83 -14.64
CA ILE A 41 8.74 -3.94 -13.78
C ILE A 41 7.66 -5.02 -13.66
N PHE A 42 6.37 -4.66 -13.69
CA PHE A 42 5.30 -5.66 -13.80
C PHE A 42 5.36 -6.42 -15.14
N GLN A 43 5.70 -5.75 -16.25
CA GLN A 43 5.92 -6.43 -17.54
C GLN A 43 7.10 -7.42 -17.50
N ILE A 44 8.12 -7.19 -16.66
CA ILE A 44 9.22 -8.16 -16.48
C ILE A 44 8.70 -9.51 -16.00
N ILE A 45 7.67 -9.50 -15.15
CA ILE A 45 7.09 -10.72 -14.59
C ILE A 45 6.54 -11.65 -15.69
N GLU A 46 6.03 -11.10 -16.80
CA GLU A 46 5.47 -11.90 -17.91
C GLU A 46 6.51 -12.79 -18.59
N TYR A 47 7.78 -12.38 -18.60
CA TYR A 47 8.86 -13.14 -19.25
C TYR A 47 9.95 -13.62 -18.31
N ALA A 48 9.92 -13.23 -17.04
CA ALA A 48 10.80 -13.71 -15.98
C ALA A 48 9.98 -13.96 -14.68
N PRO A 49 9.08 -14.96 -14.67
CA PRO A 49 8.15 -15.20 -13.56
C PRO A 49 8.85 -15.53 -12.23
N VAL A 50 10.10 -16.01 -12.28
CA VAL A 50 10.94 -16.26 -11.10
C VAL A 50 11.19 -15.00 -10.25
N LEU A 51 11.00 -13.81 -10.81
CA LEU A 51 11.15 -12.53 -10.11
C LEU A 51 9.85 -12.02 -9.50
N ARG A 52 8.71 -12.64 -9.78
CA ARG A 52 7.37 -12.18 -9.38
C ARG A 52 7.32 -11.79 -7.91
N ASN A 53 7.62 -12.73 -7.02
CA ASN A 53 7.45 -12.55 -5.59
C ASN A 53 8.36 -11.42 -5.07
N LYS A 54 9.57 -11.30 -5.63
CA LYS A 54 10.53 -10.27 -5.24
C LYS A 54 10.16 -8.88 -5.79
N ILE A 55 9.63 -8.82 -7.01
CA ILE A 55 9.11 -7.57 -7.60
C ILE A 55 7.87 -7.10 -6.85
N LEU A 56 6.95 -8.02 -6.51
CA LEU A 56 5.78 -7.69 -5.69
C LEU A 56 6.21 -7.14 -4.33
N ALA A 57 7.13 -7.82 -3.65
CA ALA A 57 7.66 -7.34 -2.37
C ALA A 57 8.27 -5.93 -2.51
N LEU A 58 9.10 -5.69 -3.54
CA LEU A 58 9.71 -4.38 -3.80
C LEU A 58 8.67 -3.27 -4.03
N VAL A 59 7.64 -3.54 -4.84
CA VAL A 59 6.59 -2.54 -5.13
C VAL A 59 5.74 -2.27 -3.90
N ILE A 60 5.36 -3.31 -3.16
CA ILE A 60 4.56 -3.18 -1.94
C ILE A 60 5.35 -2.42 -0.87
N ASP A 61 6.63 -2.75 -0.69
CA ASP A 61 7.52 -2.02 0.21
C ASP A 61 7.54 -0.52 -0.10
N ARG A 62 7.67 -0.17 -1.39
CA ARG A 62 7.61 1.24 -1.80
C ARG A 62 6.24 1.88 -1.55
N VAL A 63 5.15 1.17 -1.81
CA VAL A 63 3.78 1.62 -1.51
C VAL A 63 3.60 1.88 -0.02
N MET A 64 4.10 0.98 0.83
CA MET A 64 4.02 1.12 2.29
C MET A 64 4.80 2.36 2.76
N HIS A 65 6.01 2.58 2.24
CA HIS A 65 6.78 3.77 2.56
C HIS A 65 6.06 5.05 2.16
N ILE A 66 5.55 5.14 0.92
CA ILE A 66 4.81 6.32 0.47
C ILE A 66 3.56 6.55 1.34
N ASP A 67 2.82 5.49 1.68
CA ASP A 67 1.63 5.60 2.53
C ASP A 67 1.98 6.12 3.93
N VAL A 68 3.02 5.60 4.56
CA VAL A 68 3.47 6.07 5.89
C VAL A 68 3.94 7.52 5.85
N ASP A 69 4.72 7.90 4.83
CA ASP A 69 5.22 9.26 4.70
C ASP A 69 4.06 10.26 4.53
N ILE A 70 3.09 9.96 3.65
CA ILE A 70 1.88 10.79 3.50
C ILE A 70 1.18 10.96 4.85
N GLN A 71 0.99 9.88 5.61
CA GLN A 71 0.28 9.97 6.88
C GLN A 71 1.06 10.77 7.94
N SER A 72 2.40 10.71 7.92
CA SER A 72 3.22 11.51 8.82
C SER A 72 3.06 13.00 8.51
N GLU A 73 3.20 13.38 7.25
CA GLU A 73 3.09 14.77 6.81
C GLU A 73 1.70 15.35 7.05
N LEU A 74 0.67 14.55 6.80
CA LEU A 74 -0.69 14.93 7.08
C LEU A 74 -0.91 15.20 8.57
N GLU A 75 -0.38 14.35 9.47
CA GLU A 75 -0.54 14.51 10.92
C GLU A 75 0.04 15.83 11.47
N ASP A 76 1.01 16.42 10.77
CA ASP A 76 1.65 17.68 11.16
C ASP A 76 0.91 18.95 10.65
N LEU A 77 -0.12 18.79 9.82
CA LEU A 77 -0.92 19.91 9.30
C LEU A 77 -1.84 20.54 10.36
N THR A 78 -2.02 21.86 10.27
CA THR A 78 -3.02 22.62 11.03
C THR A 78 -4.45 22.34 10.54
N ASP A 79 -5.46 22.60 11.37
CA ASP A 79 -6.88 22.42 11.01
C ASP A 79 -7.25 23.18 9.73
N GLU A 80 -6.70 24.39 9.52
CA GLU A 80 -6.91 25.17 8.30
C GLU A 80 -6.26 24.58 7.06
N GLU A 81 -5.07 24.00 7.16
CA GLU A 81 -4.37 23.33 6.06
C GLU A 81 -5.06 22.02 5.69
N TRP A 82 -5.49 21.25 6.69
CA TRP A 82 -6.30 20.04 6.51
C TRP A 82 -7.57 20.31 5.72
N ASP A 83 -8.30 21.36 6.08
CA ASP A 83 -9.54 21.77 5.41
C ASP A 83 -9.29 22.11 3.92
N GLN A 84 -8.13 22.71 3.62
CA GLN A 84 -7.73 23.05 2.26
C GLN A 84 -7.39 21.79 1.45
N VAL A 85 -6.57 20.90 2.00
CA VAL A 85 -6.21 19.61 1.39
C VAL A 85 -7.46 18.79 1.06
N ILE A 86 -8.42 18.69 2.00
CA ILE A 86 -9.68 17.95 1.77
C ILE A 86 -10.47 18.56 0.62
N ARG A 87 -10.59 19.90 0.57
CA ARG A 87 -11.29 20.60 -0.52
C ARG A 87 -10.61 20.35 -1.86
N ALA A 88 -9.28 20.33 -1.89
CA ALA A 88 -8.49 20.13 -3.08
C ALA A 88 -8.68 18.73 -3.68
N ILE A 89 -8.49 17.70 -2.85
CA ILE A 89 -8.66 16.30 -3.23
C ILE A 89 -10.10 16.05 -3.71
N THR A 90 -11.09 16.60 -2.99
CA THR A 90 -12.51 16.40 -3.35
C THR A 90 -12.89 17.14 -4.65
N LYS A 91 -12.35 18.34 -4.88
CA LYS A 91 -12.58 19.09 -6.13
C LYS A 91 -11.99 18.39 -7.34
N ALA A 92 -10.79 17.82 -7.21
CA ALA A 92 -10.15 17.04 -8.28
C ALA A 92 -11.06 15.89 -8.75
N ASP A 93 -11.72 15.18 -7.82
CA ASP A 93 -12.64 14.07 -8.12
C ASP A 93 -13.98 14.53 -8.75
N THR A 94 -14.48 15.74 -8.46
CA THR A 94 -15.75 16.26 -9.03
C THR A 94 -15.67 16.70 -10.50
N SER A 95 -14.47 16.75 -11.10
CA SER A 95 -14.30 17.04 -12.53
C SER A 95 -14.45 15.81 -13.43
N ILE A 96 -14.70 14.62 -12.85
CA ILE A 96 -14.75 13.34 -13.56
C ILE A 96 -16.21 12.94 -13.82
N ASP A 97 -16.62 12.98 -15.09
CA ASP A 97 -17.89 12.41 -15.54
C ASP A 97 -17.94 10.90 -15.15
N PRO A 98 -18.92 10.46 -14.35
CA PRO A 98 -19.02 9.06 -13.88
C PRO A 98 -19.19 8.03 -15.01
N GLN A 99 -19.42 8.46 -16.27
CA GLN A 99 -19.51 7.56 -17.42
C GLN A 99 -18.18 7.31 -18.15
N ILE A 100 -17.08 7.98 -17.81
CA ILE A 100 -15.79 7.78 -18.47
C ILE A 100 -14.94 6.78 -17.67
N PRO A 101 -14.61 5.60 -18.22
CA PRO A 101 -13.72 4.65 -17.57
C PRO A 101 -12.36 5.29 -17.25
N ARG A 102 -11.92 5.24 -15.99
CA ARG A 102 -10.64 5.84 -15.53
C ARG A 102 -9.40 5.44 -16.36
N HIS A 103 -9.46 4.34 -17.13
CA HIS A 103 -8.38 3.86 -18.00
C HIS A 103 -8.20 4.64 -19.33
N THR A 104 -9.16 5.50 -19.73
CA THR A 104 -9.08 6.30 -20.96
C THR A 104 -8.69 7.76 -20.73
N LEU A 105 -8.51 8.18 -19.48
CA LEU A 105 -8.13 9.55 -19.16
C LEU A 105 -6.61 9.72 -19.39
N PRO A 106 -6.16 10.78 -20.09
CA PRO A 106 -4.74 11.09 -20.17
C PRO A 106 -4.21 11.37 -18.75
N SER A 107 -3.16 10.66 -18.33
CA SER A 107 -2.57 10.72 -16.99
C SER A 107 -1.76 12.00 -16.69
N HIS A 108 -2.17 13.14 -17.25
CA HIS A 108 -1.51 14.42 -17.03
C HIS A 108 -2.50 15.40 -16.42
N THR A 109 -2.60 15.40 -15.10
CA THR A 109 -3.09 16.58 -14.39
C THR A 109 -1.93 17.58 -14.38
N THR A 110 -1.75 18.35 -15.45
CA THR A 110 -0.99 19.60 -15.34
C THR A 110 -1.81 20.51 -14.42
N LEU A 111 -1.40 20.62 -13.16
CA LEU A 111 -2.00 21.57 -12.23
C LEU A 111 -1.73 22.99 -12.77
N PHE A 112 -2.73 23.85 -12.70
CA PHE A 112 -2.64 25.24 -13.14
C PHE A 112 -2.71 26.16 -11.92
N ASP A 113 -1.87 27.20 -11.88
CA ASP A 113 -1.96 28.23 -10.84
C ASP A 113 -3.28 29.02 -10.94
N GLN A 114 -3.54 29.90 -9.97
CA GLN A 114 -4.71 30.80 -9.98
C GLN A 114 -4.77 31.71 -11.22
N ASN A 115 -3.69 31.76 -12.01
CA ASN A 115 -3.53 32.54 -13.23
C ASN A 115 -3.55 31.67 -14.50
N GLY A 116 -3.87 30.38 -14.39
CA GLY A 116 -3.98 29.45 -15.52
C GLY A 116 -2.66 29.02 -16.14
N ARG A 117 -1.53 29.12 -15.42
CA ARG A 117 -0.21 28.66 -15.89
C ARG A 117 0.08 27.24 -15.41
N PRO A 118 0.61 26.35 -16.27
CA PRO A 118 1.04 25.01 -15.85
C PRO A 118 2.09 25.14 -14.74
N ILE A 119 1.78 24.57 -13.58
CA ILE A 119 2.70 24.46 -12.46
C ILE A 119 3.62 23.29 -12.80
N LEU A 120 4.77 23.59 -13.40
CA LEU A 120 5.85 22.63 -13.57
C LEU A 120 6.57 22.53 -12.23
N ALA A 121 6.59 21.34 -11.63
CA ALA A 121 7.42 21.07 -10.46
C ALA A 121 8.87 21.45 -10.81
N SER A 122 9.37 22.50 -10.17
CA SER A 122 10.78 22.85 -10.26
C SER A 122 11.57 21.72 -9.61
N SER A 123 12.49 21.10 -10.36
CA SER A 123 13.44 20.14 -9.81
C SER A 123 14.39 20.87 -8.88
N SER A 124 14.04 20.97 -7.59
CA SER A 124 14.98 21.33 -6.53
C SER A 124 15.74 20.08 -6.11
N ASP A 125 16.97 20.00 -6.60
CA ASP A 125 18.02 19.15 -6.08
C ASP A 125 18.52 19.81 -4.78
N ASP A 126 18.12 19.26 -3.63
CA ASP A 126 18.87 19.41 -2.38
C ASP A 126 18.44 18.35 -1.36
N SER A 127 19.40 17.50 -1.01
CA SER A 127 19.36 16.38 -0.09
C SER A 127 18.53 16.63 1.19
N ASP A 128 17.41 15.91 1.31
CA ASP A 128 16.84 15.37 2.56
C ASP A 128 15.73 14.35 2.21
N ASP A 129 15.75 13.18 2.86
CA ASP A 129 15.05 11.94 2.45
C ASP A 129 13.52 11.92 2.69
N ASP A 130 12.97 13.01 3.22
CA ASP A 130 11.58 13.12 3.66
C ASP A 130 10.77 14.05 2.75
N ILE A 131 9.48 13.73 2.59
CA ILE A 131 8.51 14.65 1.99
C ILE A 131 8.36 15.74 3.04
N ASP A 132 8.71 16.99 2.77
CA ASP A 132 8.45 18.11 3.69
C ASP A 132 7.48 19.07 3.00
N PHE A 133 6.25 19.12 3.50
CA PHE A 133 5.25 20.06 3.01
C PHE A 133 5.60 21.53 3.30
N ASN A 134 6.47 21.78 4.29
CA ASN A 134 6.82 23.09 4.83
C ASN A 134 8.08 23.73 4.21
N ASP A 135 8.86 22.99 3.42
CA ASP A 135 10.09 23.46 2.76
C ASP A 135 9.82 24.40 1.56
N SER A 136 9.15 25.54 1.78
CA SER A 136 9.02 26.56 0.75
C SER A 136 9.16 27.97 1.32
N ASP A 137 10.20 28.68 0.88
CA ASP A 137 10.48 30.11 1.15
C ASP A 137 9.43 31.08 0.55
N SER A 138 8.26 30.59 0.13
CA SER A 138 7.19 31.39 -0.47
C SER A 138 6.19 31.89 0.57
N GLU A 139 5.80 33.16 0.48
CA GLU A 139 4.80 33.81 1.37
C GLU A 139 3.39 33.17 1.32
N ASP A 140 3.15 32.21 0.42
CA ASP A 140 1.87 31.52 0.22
C ASP A 140 1.99 30.00 0.50
N GLY A 141 2.53 29.64 1.66
CA GLY A 141 2.80 28.23 2.05
C GLY A 141 1.58 27.31 1.96
N ALA A 142 0.36 27.83 2.14
CA ALA A 142 -0.86 27.03 2.09
C ALA A 142 -1.16 26.44 0.70
N SER A 143 -0.84 27.15 -0.39
CA SER A 143 -1.05 26.65 -1.75
C SER A 143 0.00 25.61 -2.16
N VAL A 144 1.20 25.67 -1.59
CA VAL A 144 2.27 24.70 -1.84
C VAL A 144 1.96 23.34 -1.18
N ILE A 145 1.45 23.35 0.05
CA ILE A 145 1.02 22.15 0.78
C ILE A 145 -0.08 21.40 -0.01
N GLU A 146 -1.08 22.14 -0.51
CA GLU A 146 -2.16 21.58 -1.33
C GLU A 146 -1.60 20.83 -2.55
N ILE A 147 -0.69 21.45 -3.30
CA ILE A 147 -0.11 20.87 -4.52
C ILE A 147 0.73 19.63 -4.19
N LYS A 148 1.62 19.72 -3.20
CA LYS A 148 2.49 18.59 -2.79
C LYS A 148 1.64 17.41 -2.31
N CYS A 149 0.61 17.64 -1.50
CA CYS A 149 -0.25 16.57 -1.01
C CYS A 149 -1.02 15.86 -2.13
N ILE A 150 -1.61 16.61 -3.08
CA ILE A 150 -2.31 16.02 -4.23
C ILE A 150 -1.36 15.13 -5.02
N GLU A 151 -0.15 15.62 -5.31
CA GLU A 151 0.83 14.89 -6.11
C GLU A 151 1.21 13.54 -5.46
N VAL A 152 1.48 13.53 -4.15
CA VAL A 152 1.88 12.31 -3.46
C VAL A 152 0.71 11.32 -3.33
N VAL A 153 -0.51 11.82 -3.10
CA VAL A 153 -1.73 10.98 -3.10
C VAL A 153 -1.98 10.37 -4.49
N GLU A 154 -1.81 11.13 -5.57
CA GLU A 154 -1.92 10.61 -6.94
C GLU A 154 -0.82 9.58 -7.25
N LYS A 155 0.40 9.76 -6.72
CA LYS A 155 1.48 8.75 -6.79
C LYS A 155 1.07 7.45 -6.13
N LEU A 156 0.59 7.52 -4.89
CA LEU A 156 0.16 6.34 -4.15
C LEU A 156 -1.00 5.62 -4.86
N ASP A 157 -2.04 6.35 -5.27
CA ASP A 157 -3.18 5.77 -5.98
C ASP A 157 -2.76 5.18 -7.34
N GLY A 158 -1.90 5.87 -8.09
CA GLY A 158 -1.35 5.38 -9.36
C GLY A 158 -0.64 4.03 -9.20
N VAL A 159 0.25 3.91 -8.22
CA VAL A 159 0.98 2.66 -7.95
C VAL A 159 0.04 1.57 -7.42
N LEU A 160 -0.85 1.89 -6.47
CA LEU A 160 -1.84 0.95 -5.94
C LEU A 160 -2.73 0.39 -7.04
N ARG A 161 -3.19 1.21 -7.99
CA ARG A 161 -3.98 0.76 -9.15
C ARG A 161 -3.25 -0.31 -9.96
N PHE A 162 -1.94 -0.15 -10.21
CA PHE A 162 -1.16 -1.18 -10.91
C PHE A 162 -1.08 -2.48 -10.09
N VAL A 163 -0.86 -2.39 -8.77
CA VAL A 163 -0.81 -3.57 -7.90
C VAL A 163 -2.16 -4.29 -7.89
N PHE A 164 -3.27 -3.57 -7.69
CA PHE A 164 -4.62 -4.14 -7.71
C PHE A 164 -4.96 -4.75 -9.07
N GLN A 165 -4.65 -4.07 -10.17
CA GLN A 165 -4.89 -4.59 -11.51
C GLN A 165 -4.09 -5.87 -11.73
N TYR A 166 -2.80 -5.88 -11.37
CA TYR A 166 -1.96 -7.06 -11.48
C TYR A 166 -2.53 -8.23 -10.68
N LEU A 167 -2.87 -8.02 -9.40
CA LEU A 167 -3.44 -9.06 -8.54
C LEU A 167 -4.79 -9.58 -9.07
N LYS A 168 -5.63 -8.70 -9.61
CA LYS A 168 -6.91 -9.04 -10.23
C LYS A 168 -6.74 -9.92 -11.46
N GLU A 169 -5.83 -9.55 -12.36
CA GLU A 169 -5.55 -10.32 -13.57
C GLU A 169 -4.91 -11.66 -13.21
N PHE A 170 -3.98 -11.66 -12.25
CA PHE A 170 -3.33 -12.85 -11.74
C PHE A 170 -4.34 -13.84 -11.13
N GLY A 171 -5.23 -13.37 -10.27
CA GLY A 171 -6.27 -14.20 -9.65
C GLY A 171 -7.31 -14.77 -10.62
N ARG A 172 -7.45 -14.21 -11.83
CA ARG A 172 -8.37 -14.74 -12.87
C ARG A 172 -7.73 -15.77 -13.80
N GLY A 173 -6.41 -15.73 -13.95
CA GLY A 173 -5.71 -16.42 -15.04
C GLY A 173 -4.70 -17.48 -14.60
N LYS A 174 -4.47 -17.67 -13.30
CA LYS A 174 -3.44 -18.55 -12.77
C LYS A 174 -3.99 -19.71 -11.96
N GLU A 175 -3.19 -20.77 -11.91
CA GLU A 175 -3.45 -21.97 -11.10
C GLU A 175 -3.50 -21.63 -9.60
N GLU A 176 -4.28 -22.40 -8.85
CA GLU A 176 -4.50 -22.20 -7.41
C GLU A 176 -3.19 -22.18 -6.61
N GLU A 177 -2.21 -23.01 -6.99
CA GLU A 177 -0.89 -23.07 -6.36
C GLU A 177 -0.08 -21.77 -6.54
N GLU A 178 -0.06 -21.20 -7.76
CA GLU A 178 0.62 -19.92 -8.00
C GLU A 178 -0.04 -18.77 -7.24
N LEU A 179 -1.37 -18.81 -7.08
CA LEU A 179 -2.13 -17.83 -6.32
C LEU A 179 -1.85 -17.96 -4.81
N ALA A 180 -1.73 -19.19 -4.30
CA ALA A 180 -1.32 -19.45 -2.92
C ALA A 180 0.09 -18.91 -2.64
N ASP A 181 1.05 -19.10 -3.55
CA ASP A 181 2.40 -18.52 -3.40
C ASP A 181 2.37 -17.00 -3.21
N VAL A 182 1.56 -16.30 -4.01
CA VAL A 182 1.38 -14.85 -3.90
C VAL A 182 0.73 -14.50 -2.57
N PHE A 183 -0.29 -15.24 -2.14
CA PHE A 183 -0.93 -15.06 -0.84
C PHE A 183 0.06 -15.18 0.33
N TRP A 184 0.91 -16.21 0.35
CA TRP A 184 1.90 -16.39 1.40
C TRP A 184 2.97 -15.30 1.41
N VAL A 185 3.41 -14.83 0.24
CA VAL A 185 4.32 -13.68 0.14
C VAL A 185 3.66 -12.42 0.70
N MET A 186 2.39 -12.17 0.38
CA MET A 186 1.64 -11.07 0.96
C MET A 186 1.56 -11.22 2.48
N LEU A 187 1.25 -12.39 3.01
CA LEU A 187 1.19 -12.62 4.46
C LEU A 187 2.54 -12.39 5.16
N ASP A 188 3.65 -12.80 4.56
CA ASP A 188 4.99 -12.53 5.12
C ASP A 188 5.28 -11.02 5.20
N ILE A 189 4.90 -10.26 4.17
CA ILE A 189 5.01 -8.79 4.20
C ILE A 189 4.08 -8.19 5.26
N PHE A 190 2.87 -8.73 5.41
CA PHE A 190 1.93 -8.29 6.44
C PHE A 190 2.51 -8.47 7.85
N ASP A 191 3.10 -9.64 8.10
CA ASP A 191 3.74 -9.99 9.37
C ASP A 191 4.83 -8.98 9.73
N ARG A 192 5.78 -8.79 8.80
CA ARG A 192 7.03 -8.08 9.06
C ARG A 192 6.91 -6.57 9.00
N SER A 193 5.98 -6.05 8.20
CA SER A 193 5.90 -4.62 7.90
C SER A 193 4.59 -4.03 8.38
N VAL A 194 3.44 -4.63 8.03
CA VAL A 194 2.13 -3.99 8.30
C VAL A 194 1.77 -4.03 9.78
N LEU A 195 2.04 -5.15 10.45
CA LEU A 195 1.68 -5.29 11.86
C LEU A 195 2.59 -4.51 12.81
N THR A 196 3.82 -4.25 12.37
CA THR A 196 4.82 -3.46 13.10
C THR A 196 4.73 -1.96 12.79
N THR A 197 3.98 -1.57 11.76
CA THR A 197 3.88 -0.18 11.30
C THR A 197 2.54 0.42 11.72
N HIS A 198 2.58 1.42 12.61
CA HIS A 198 1.37 1.98 13.23
C HIS A 198 0.59 3.00 12.37
N ARG A 199 1.17 3.47 11.26
CA ARG A 199 0.63 4.61 10.49
C ARG A 199 0.04 4.27 9.13
N MET A 200 0.09 3.02 8.69
CA MET A 200 -0.35 2.66 7.34
C MET A 200 -1.90 2.71 7.21
N ARG A 201 -2.43 3.46 6.23
CA ARG A 201 -3.88 3.71 6.11
C ARG A 201 -4.51 3.36 4.76
N CYS A 202 -3.74 3.33 3.67
CA CYS A 202 -4.26 2.98 2.35
C CYS A 202 -3.80 1.60 1.90
N ALA A 203 -2.53 1.27 2.11
CA ALA A 203 -1.93 0.05 1.58
C ALA A 203 -2.50 -1.21 2.23
N GLN A 204 -3.02 -1.14 3.47
CA GLN A 204 -3.48 -2.33 4.21
C GLN A 204 -4.71 -2.99 3.56
N PHE A 205 -5.42 -2.25 2.70
CA PHE A 205 -6.51 -2.81 1.89
C PHE A 205 -6.04 -3.80 0.83
N LEU A 206 -4.75 -3.83 0.47
CA LEU A 206 -4.18 -4.87 -0.41
C LEU A 206 -4.41 -6.27 0.18
N TRP A 207 -4.21 -6.47 1.47
CA TRP A 207 -4.42 -7.76 2.13
C TRP A 207 -5.90 -8.12 2.23
N PHE A 208 -6.76 -7.14 2.45
CA PHE A 208 -8.20 -7.34 2.40
C PHE A 208 -8.64 -7.83 1.01
N TYR A 209 -8.11 -7.22 -0.05
CA TYR A 209 -8.38 -7.63 -1.43
C TYR A 209 -7.81 -9.00 -1.75
N VAL A 210 -6.53 -9.24 -1.42
CA VAL A 210 -5.86 -10.53 -1.66
C VAL A 210 -6.59 -11.67 -0.95
N ALA A 211 -7.03 -11.48 0.29
CA ALA A 211 -7.83 -12.47 0.99
C ALA A 211 -9.16 -12.79 0.30
N SER A 212 -9.70 -11.88 -0.52
CA SER A 212 -10.93 -12.11 -1.28
C SER A 212 -10.74 -12.89 -2.58
N LEU A 213 -9.50 -13.10 -3.02
CA LEU A 213 -9.20 -13.74 -4.32
C LEU A 213 -9.47 -15.24 -4.34
N HIS A 214 -9.47 -15.90 -3.18
CA HIS A 214 -9.70 -17.34 -3.08
C HIS A 214 -10.59 -17.67 -1.88
N PRO A 215 -11.53 -18.63 -1.97
CA PRO A 215 -12.44 -18.97 -0.87
C PRO A 215 -11.78 -19.40 0.44
N THR A 216 -10.55 -19.93 0.39
CA THR A 216 -9.82 -20.42 1.59
C THR A 216 -8.92 -19.37 2.25
N PHE A 217 -8.54 -18.32 1.54
CA PHE A 217 -7.64 -17.28 2.06
C PHE A 217 -8.19 -16.48 3.25
N PRO A 218 -9.50 -16.17 3.34
CA PRO A 218 -10.03 -15.48 4.50
C PRO A 218 -9.84 -16.28 5.79
N ASP A 219 -10.08 -17.59 5.74
CA ASP A 219 -9.89 -18.48 6.89
C ASP A 219 -8.40 -18.58 7.28
N GLN A 220 -7.50 -18.65 6.29
CA GLN A 220 -6.05 -18.65 6.53
C GLN A 220 -5.57 -17.32 7.13
N PHE A 221 -6.08 -16.18 6.66
CA PHE A 221 -5.73 -14.88 7.19
C PHE A 221 -6.23 -14.68 8.62
N VAL A 222 -7.46 -15.15 8.91
CA VAL A 222 -8.01 -15.15 10.27
C VAL A 222 -7.16 -16.03 11.18
N ALA A 223 -6.81 -17.25 10.76
CA ALA A 223 -5.96 -18.14 11.54
C ALA A 223 -4.59 -17.51 11.84
N PHE A 224 -3.97 -16.90 10.84
CA PHE A 224 -2.71 -16.16 10.98
C PHE A 224 -2.81 -15.03 12.01
N LEU A 225 -3.89 -14.23 11.99
CA LEU A 225 -4.07 -13.15 12.96
C LEU A 225 -4.34 -13.69 14.38
N VAL A 226 -5.17 -14.73 14.49
CA VAL A 226 -5.48 -15.39 15.76
C VAL A 226 -4.21 -15.92 16.43
N GLU A 227 -3.35 -16.62 15.68
CA GLU A 227 -2.07 -17.15 16.17
C GLU A 227 -1.24 -16.04 16.84
N ARG A 228 -1.21 -14.86 16.24
CA ARG A 228 -0.42 -13.72 16.73
C ARG A 228 -1.03 -13.03 17.93
N VAL A 229 -2.35 -13.08 18.08
CA VAL A 229 -3.03 -12.54 19.27
C VAL A 229 -2.73 -13.41 20.50
N ILE A 230 -2.74 -14.74 20.32
CA ILE A 230 -2.56 -15.70 21.42
C ILE A 230 -1.09 -15.99 21.74
N ASP A 231 -0.17 -15.69 20.83
CA ASP A 231 1.27 -15.90 21.03
C ASP A 231 1.83 -14.90 22.06
N THR A 232 1.95 -15.36 23.31
CA THR A 232 2.49 -14.59 24.43
C THR A 232 4.00 -14.38 24.37
N THR A 233 4.69 -14.98 23.40
CA THR A 233 6.12 -14.73 23.17
C THR A 233 6.37 -13.46 22.34
N ARG A 234 5.33 -12.96 21.67
CA ARG A 234 5.38 -11.71 20.89
C ARG A 234 5.15 -10.48 21.77
N PRO A 235 5.74 -9.32 21.43
CA PRO A 235 5.47 -8.07 22.12
C PRO A 235 3.99 -7.70 22.09
N ASP A 236 3.46 -7.15 23.19
CA ASP A 236 2.04 -6.80 23.33
C ASP A 236 1.55 -5.86 22.24
N ILE A 237 2.39 -4.93 21.79
CA ILE A 237 2.03 -4.00 20.71
C ILE A 237 1.66 -4.72 19.40
N ILE A 238 2.34 -5.83 19.08
CA ILE A 238 2.05 -6.66 17.90
C ILE A 238 0.77 -7.47 18.12
N ARG A 239 0.56 -7.99 19.33
CA ARG A 239 -0.64 -8.75 19.70
C ARG A 239 -1.90 -7.88 19.64
N ILE A 240 -1.81 -6.65 20.16
CA ILE A 240 -2.87 -5.63 20.10
C ILE A 240 -3.15 -5.23 18.64
N SER A 241 -2.10 -4.98 17.85
CA SER A 241 -2.22 -4.69 16.42
C SER A 241 -2.93 -5.82 15.68
N ALA A 242 -2.52 -7.07 15.89
CA ALA A 242 -3.16 -8.25 15.31
C ALA A 242 -4.64 -8.38 15.71
N ALA A 243 -4.99 -8.13 16.98
CA ALA A 243 -6.37 -8.14 17.45
C ALA A 243 -7.21 -7.04 16.79
N ALA A 244 -6.64 -5.84 16.61
CA ALA A 244 -7.29 -4.73 15.92
C ALA A 244 -7.56 -5.08 14.44
N TYR A 245 -6.55 -5.62 13.73
CA TYR A 245 -6.71 -6.08 12.35
C TYR A 245 -7.73 -7.22 12.24
N LEU A 246 -7.73 -8.17 13.19
CA LEU A 246 -8.68 -9.28 13.23
C LEU A 246 -10.12 -8.76 13.37
N GLY A 247 -10.40 -7.94 14.39
CA GLY A 247 -11.74 -7.37 14.59
C GLY A 247 -12.21 -6.55 13.39
N SER A 248 -11.32 -5.71 12.87
CA SER A 248 -11.50 -4.92 11.65
C SER A 248 -11.86 -5.76 10.42
N PHE A 249 -11.13 -6.86 10.20
CA PHE A 249 -11.35 -7.78 9.09
C PHE A 249 -12.68 -8.52 9.23
N LEU A 250 -12.94 -9.13 10.39
CA LEU A 250 -14.18 -9.85 10.68
C LEU A 250 -15.42 -8.98 10.52
N ALA A 251 -15.35 -7.70 10.91
CA ALA A 251 -16.47 -6.76 10.82
C ALA A 251 -16.80 -6.33 9.37
N ARG A 252 -15.82 -6.30 8.46
CA ARG A 252 -15.98 -5.70 7.12
C ARG A 252 -15.95 -6.71 5.98
N ALA A 253 -15.27 -7.86 6.15
CA ALA A 253 -15.10 -8.87 5.11
C ALA A 253 -16.37 -9.71 4.94
N LYS A 254 -17.25 -9.25 4.03
CA LYS A 254 -18.53 -9.93 3.70
C LYS A 254 -18.37 -11.35 3.12
N PHE A 255 -17.16 -11.70 2.70
CA PHE A 255 -16.84 -12.99 2.10
C PHE A 255 -16.40 -14.07 3.12
N ILE A 256 -16.25 -13.72 4.41
CA ILE A 256 -15.95 -14.69 5.47
C ILE A 256 -17.21 -15.47 5.84
N GLN A 257 -17.05 -16.77 6.07
CA GLN A 257 -18.13 -17.62 6.55
C GLN A 257 -18.39 -17.41 8.06
N MET A 258 -19.66 -17.36 8.46
CA MET A 258 -20.04 -17.14 9.86
C MET A 258 -19.43 -18.12 10.89
N PRO A 259 -19.17 -19.41 10.57
CA PRO A 259 -18.43 -20.29 11.48
C PRO A 259 -17.05 -19.75 11.85
N THR A 260 -16.27 -19.27 10.86
CA THR A 260 -14.94 -18.66 11.07
C THR A 260 -15.04 -17.41 11.94
N VAL A 261 -16.05 -16.56 11.69
CA VAL A 261 -16.29 -15.36 12.51
C VAL A 261 -16.57 -15.73 13.96
N ARG A 262 -17.45 -16.70 14.19
CA ARG A 262 -17.79 -17.15 15.55
C ARG A 262 -16.56 -17.68 16.28
N GLN A 263 -15.78 -18.54 15.64
CA GLN A 263 -14.58 -19.13 16.24
C GLN A 263 -13.54 -18.06 16.60
N ALA A 264 -13.30 -17.10 15.71
CA ALA A 264 -12.36 -16.02 15.98
C ALA A 264 -12.81 -15.11 17.14
N VAL A 265 -14.11 -14.80 17.22
CA VAL A 265 -14.69 -14.00 18.33
C VAL A 265 -14.64 -14.76 19.65
N GLU A 266 -14.87 -16.08 19.64
CA GLU A 266 -14.71 -16.93 20.83
C GLU A 266 -13.28 -16.87 21.36
N VAL A 267 -12.27 -16.96 20.48
CA VAL A 267 -10.86 -16.81 20.87
C VAL A 267 -10.58 -15.42 21.45
N LEU A 268 -11.03 -14.35 20.78
CA LEU A 268 -10.86 -12.98 21.29
C LEU A 268 -11.50 -12.78 22.67
N THR A 269 -12.67 -13.37 22.90
CA THR A 269 -13.37 -13.30 24.19
C THR A 269 -12.62 -14.07 25.27
N SER A 270 -12.07 -15.24 24.95
CA SER A 270 -11.23 -16.00 25.87
C SER A 270 -10.00 -15.20 26.28
N VAL A 271 -9.27 -14.63 25.31
CA VAL A 271 -8.08 -13.81 25.58
C VAL A 271 -8.42 -12.60 26.46
N ALA A 272 -9.52 -11.91 26.16
CA ALA A 272 -9.96 -10.77 26.97
C ALA A 272 -10.29 -11.17 28.42
N LYS A 273 -10.92 -12.34 28.62
CA LYS A 273 -11.23 -12.87 29.94
C LYS A 273 -9.96 -13.21 30.72
N ASP A 274 -9.00 -13.88 30.07
CA ASP A 274 -7.72 -14.25 30.71
C ASP A 274 -6.94 -13.00 31.17
N ILE A 275 -6.96 -11.93 30.37
CA ILE A 275 -6.35 -10.63 30.73
C ILE A 275 -7.07 -10.01 31.94
N ALA A 276 -8.40 -10.01 31.96
CA ALA A 276 -9.17 -9.45 33.07
C ALA A 276 -8.88 -10.21 34.39
N GLU A 277 -8.93 -11.55 34.36
CA GLU A 277 -8.64 -12.38 35.54
C GLU A 277 -7.16 -12.33 35.97
N GLY A 278 -6.24 -12.02 35.05
CA GLY A 278 -4.84 -11.74 35.37
C GLY A 278 -4.70 -10.41 36.11
N SER A 279 -5.36 -9.36 35.62
CA SER A 279 -5.29 -8.02 36.23
C SER A 279 -5.88 -7.95 37.64
N GLU A 280 -6.87 -8.78 37.97
CA GLU A 280 -7.45 -8.86 39.32
C GLU A 280 -6.54 -9.55 40.35
N ARG A 281 -5.51 -10.29 39.90
CA ARG A 281 -4.56 -11.01 40.79
C ARG A 281 -3.34 -10.18 41.18
N ASP A 282 -3.09 -9.07 40.49
CA ASP A 282 -1.96 -8.17 40.72
C ASP A 282 -2.31 -6.97 41.63
N PHE A 283 -3.53 -6.94 42.20
CA PHE A 283 -3.99 -5.99 43.24
C PHE A 283 -4.20 -6.68 44.59
#